data_AF-A0A3D3YRC9-F1
#
_entry.id   AF-A0A3D3YRC9-F1
#
_cell.length_a   1.000
_cell.length_b   1.000
_cell.length_c   1.000
_cell.angle_alpha   90.00
_cell.angle_beta   90.00
_cell.angle_gamma   90.00
#
_symmetry.space_group_name_H-M   'P 1'
#
loop_
_entity.id
_entity.type
_entity.pdbx_description
1 polymer ?
#
loop_
_entity_poly.entity_id
_entity_poly.type
_entity_poly.pdbx_seq_one_letter_code
_entity_poly.pdbx_strand_id
1 'polypeptide(L)'
;ILPSLFDSTISDLEFTEKKAKYLDEDKVVIRSKEHLFYYEVFRSEVGVPFARDSDLKTCPDCGSNVKEGASFCRTCGAYPI
;
A
#
# COMPACT_ATOMS: atom_id res chain seq x y z
N ILE A 1 -14.97 -1.58 13.75
CA ILE A 1 -16.17 -1.63 12.87
C ILE A 1 -15.74 -1.80 11.41
N LEU A 2 -14.83 -0.97 10.87
CA LEU A 2 -14.32 -1.11 9.50
C LEU A 2 -13.32 -2.29 9.29
N PRO A 3 -12.28 -2.51 10.14
CA PRO A 3 -11.36 -3.63 9.94
C PRO A 3 -12.07 -5.00 9.94
N SER A 4 -13.00 -5.19 10.88
CA SER A 4 -13.82 -6.39 11.02
C SER A 4 -14.73 -6.67 9.81
N LEU A 5 -15.13 -5.63 9.07
CA LEU A 5 -15.92 -5.79 7.86
C LEU A 5 -15.08 -6.41 6.74
N PHE A 6 -13.87 -5.90 6.53
CA PHE A 6 -12.96 -6.44 5.51
C PHE A 6 -12.45 -7.83 5.87
N ASP A 7 -12.26 -8.11 7.17
CA ASP A 7 -11.86 -9.44 7.63
C ASP A 7 -12.89 -10.52 7.34
N SER A 8 -14.18 -10.16 7.33
CA SER A 8 -15.29 -11.07 6.99
C SER A 8 -15.64 -11.12 5.51
N THR A 9 -15.30 -10.08 4.74
CA THR A 9 -15.62 -9.98 3.31
C THR A 9 -14.53 -10.57 2.42
N ILE A 10 -13.27 -10.36 2.79
CA ILE A 10 -12.10 -10.84 2.02
C ILE A 10 -11.60 -12.13 2.67
N SER A 11 -11.54 -13.21 1.91
CA SER A 11 -11.00 -14.48 2.40
C SER A 11 -9.48 -14.42 2.62
N ASP A 12 -8.94 -15.27 3.49
CA ASP A 12 -7.48 -15.31 3.73
C ASP A 12 -6.71 -15.78 2.48
N LEU A 13 -7.31 -16.65 1.68
CA LEU A 13 -6.74 -17.10 0.41
C LEU A 13 -6.65 -15.93 -0.58
N GLU A 14 -7.76 -15.23 -0.81
CA GLU A 14 -7.81 -14.06 -1.68
C GLU A 14 -6.81 -12.98 -1.22
N PHE A 15 -6.76 -12.72 0.10
CA PHE A 15 -5.82 -11.77 0.67
C PHE A 15 -4.36 -12.15 0.39
N THR A 16 -4.01 -13.43 0.56
CA THR A 16 -2.64 -13.92 0.37
C THR A 16 -2.22 -13.86 -1.09
N GLU A 17 -3.10 -14.28 -2.01
CA GLU A 17 -2.86 -14.24 -3.45
C GLU A 17 -2.67 -12.80 -3.94
N LYS A 18 -3.60 -11.90 -3.58
CA LYS A 18 -3.51 -10.49 -3.98
C LYS A 18 -2.31 -9.78 -3.37
N LYS A 19 -1.99 -10.06 -2.10
CA LYS A 19 -0.79 -9.52 -1.45
C LYS A 19 0.49 -9.93 -2.19
N ALA A 20 0.61 -11.20 -2.57
CA ALA A 20 1.76 -11.68 -3.33
C ALA A 20 1.82 -11.02 -4.73
N LYS A 21 0.67 -10.93 -5.41
CA LYS A 21 0.56 -10.27 -6.71
C LYS A 21 1.03 -8.81 -6.68
N TYR A 22 0.52 -8.00 -5.73
CA TYR A 22 0.87 -6.58 -5.68
C TYR A 22 2.28 -6.30 -5.15
N LEU A 23 2.84 -7.23 -4.38
CA LEU A 23 4.26 -7.17 -4.05
C LEU A 23 5.15 -7.43 -5.28
N ASP A 24 4.72 -8.32 -6.18
CA ASP A 24 5.47 -8.64 -7.40
C ASP A 24 5.29 -7.58 -8.51
N GLU A 25 4.05 -7.28 -8.89
CA GLU A 25 3.73 -6.38 -10.01
C GLU A 25 4.02 -4.92 -9.66
N ASP A 26 3.55 -4.49 -8.50
CA ASP A 26 3.47 -3.07 -8.15
C ASP A 26 4.55 -2.66 -7.13
N LYS A 27 5.29 -3.63 -6.56
CA LYS A 27 6.25 -3.45 -5.46
C LYS A 27 5.62 -2.78 -4.23
N VAL A 28 4.34 -3.03 -3.99
CA VAL A 28 3.58 -2.50 -2.85
C VAL A 28 3.39 -3.58 -1.78
N VAL A 29 3.74 -3.26 -0.54
CA VAL A 29 3.56 -4.14 0.63
C VAL A 29 2.17 -3.94 1.22
N ILE A 30 1.28 -4.92 0.99
CA ILE A 30 -0.04 -4.96 1.61
C ILE A 30 0.04 -5.53 3.03
N ARG A 31 -0.54 -4.81 4.01
CA ARG A 31 -0.37 -5.08 5.45
C ARG A 31 -1.61 -5.66 6.12
N SER A 32 -2.80 -5.40 5.59
CA SER A 32 -4.09 -5.88 6.11
C SER A 32 -5.13 -5.96 4.98
N LYS A 33 -6.24 -6.65 5.21
CA LYS A 33 -7.38 -6.72 4.28
C LYS A 33 -8.00 -5.36 4.00
N GLU A 34 -8.04 -4.50 5.01
CA GLU A 34 -8.44 -3.09 4.84
C GLU A 34 -7.46 -2.33 3.94
N HIS A 35 -6.14 -2.48 4.15
CA HIS A 35 -5.15 -1.87 3.29
C HIS A 35 -5.28 -2.39 1.84
N LEU A 36 -5.54 -3.70 1.66
CA LEU A 36 -5.79 -4.29 0.35
C LEU A 36 -6.94 -3.59 -0.38
N PHE A 37 -8.09 -3.45 0.30
CA PHE A 37 -9.26 -2.79 -0.29
C PHE A 37 -8.96 -1.35 -0.72
N TYR A 38 -8.37 -0.55 0.16
CA TYR A 38 -8.04 0.84 -0.19
C TYR A 38 -6.97 0.92 -1.28
N TYR A 39 -6.02 0.00 -1.31
CA TYR A 39 -5.02 -0.06 -2.36
C TYR A 39 -5.65 -0.39 -3.71
N GLU A 40 -6.60 -1.32 -3.79
CA GLU A 40 -7.30 -1.64 -5.04
C GLU A 40 -8.08 -0.45 -5.59
N VAL A 41 -8.74 0.32 -4.71
CA VAL A 41 -9.40 1.58 -5.09
C VAL A 41 -8.36 2.60 -5.57
N PHE A 42 -7.29 2.82 -4.82
CA PHE A 42 -6.21 3.74 -5.21
C PHE A 42 -5.60 3.37 -6.57
N ARG A 43 -5.32 2.08 -6.79
CA ARG A 43 -4.74 1.55 -8.02
C ARG A 43 -5.68 1.75 -9.22
N SER A 44 -6.99 1.63 -9.01
CA SER A 44 -8.01 1.87 -10.05
C SER A 44 -8.11 3.36 -10.42
N GLU A 45 -8.17 4.24 -9.41
CA GLU A 45 -8.45 5.67 -9.63
C GLU A 45 -7.21 6.51 -9.94
N VAL A 46 -6.06 6.13 -9.39
CA VAL A 46 -4.81 6.91 -9.43
C VAL A 46 -3.69 6.16 -10.17
N GLY A 47 -3.65 4.84 -10.04
CA GLY A 47 -2.59 3.99 -10.60
C GLY A 47 -1.58 3.50 -9.54
N VAL A 48 -0.53 2.83 -10.01
CA VAL A 48 0.52 2.29 -9.13
C VAL A 48 1.36 3.44 -8.54
N PRO A 49 1.64 3.45 -7.22
CA PRO A 49 2.51 4.46 -6.62
C PRO A 49 3.97 4.28 -7.05
N PHE A 50 4.66 5.37 -7.35
CA PHE A 50 6.08 5.36 -7.75
C PHE A 50 6.80 6.65 -7.37
N ALA A 51 8.14 6.60 -7.36
CA ALA A 51 8.99 7.75 -7.11
C ALA A 51 9.09 8.58 -8.39
N ARG A 52 8.66 9.84 -8.33
CA ARG A 52 8.75 10.82 -9.42
C ARG A 52 10.05 11.61 -9.40
N ASP A 53 10.63 11.77 -8.21
CA ASP A 53 11.82 12.56 -7.95
C ASP A 53 12.89 11.64 -7.37
N SER A 54 14.04 11.51 -8.04
CA SER A 54 15.14 10.66 -7.58
C SER A 54 15.87 11.22 -6.35
N ASP A 55 15.73 12.52 -6.09
CA ASP A 55 16.47 13.22 -5.04
C ASP A 55 15.74 13.13 -3.69
N LEU A 56 14.46 12.73 -3.70
CA LEU A 56 13.66 12.52 -2.50
C LEU A 56 13.72 11.07 -2.01
N LYS A 57 13.71 10.88 -0.69
CA LYS A 57 13.61 9.57 -0.05
C LYS A 57 12.39 8.81 -0.59
N THR A 58 12.56 7.52 -0.86
CA THR A 58 11.49 6.64 -1.34
C THR A 58 10.92 5.82 -0.20
N CYS A 59 9.59 5.68 -0.15
CA CYS A 59 8.92 4.81 0.81
C CYS A 59 9.21 3.33 0.45
N PRO A 60 9.73 2.53 1.39
CA PRO A 60 10.06 1.12 1.11
C PRO A 60 8.82 0.26 0.88
N ASP A 61 7.66 0.66 1.42
CA ASP A 61 6.42 -0.12 1.35
C ASP A 61 5.60 0.14 0.08
N CYS A 62 5.76 1.29 -0.57
CA CYS A 62 4.93 1.64 -1.74
C CYS A 62 5.66 2.39 -2.86
N GLY A 63 6.96 2.63 -2.73
CA GLY A 63 7.72 3.30 -3.77
C GLY A 63 7.43 4.79 -3.97
N SER A 64 6.50 5.41 -3.24
CA SER A 64 6.25 6.86 -3.34
C SER A 64 7.38 7.69 -2.74
N ASN A 65 7.65 8.87 -3.28
CA ASN A 65 8.54 9.82 -2.62
C ASN A 65 7.95 10.30 -1.28
N VAL A 66 8.84 10.52 -0.31
CA VAL A 66 8.57 10.94 1.05
C VAL A 66 9.38 12.19 1.32
N LYS A 67 8.77 13.18 1.99
CA LYS A 67 9.48 14.41 2.39
C LYS A 67 10.55 14.09 3.42
N GLU A 68 11.65 14.85 3.37
CA GLU A 68 12.67 14.79 4.40
C GLU A 68 12.07 15.08 5.79
N GLY A 69 12.49 14.30 6.79
CA GLY A 69 11.98 14.41 8.16
C GLY A 69 10.56 13.88 8.40
N ALA A 70 9.89 13.30 7.39
CA ALA A 70 8.58 12.69 7.59
C ALA A 70 8.70 11.38 8.38
N SER A 71 7.84 11.20 9.39
CA SER A 71 7.78 9.99 10.19
C SER A 71 6.93 8.88 9.54
N PHE A 72 6.02 9.25 8.64
CA PHE A 72 5.12 8.32 7.94
C PHE A 72 4.91 8.69 6.47
N CYS A 73 4.47 7.72 5.66
CA CYS A 73 4.19 7.93 4.24
C CYS A 73 2.78 8.49 4.09
N ARG A 74 2.65 9.62 3.38
CA ARG A 74 1.34 10.20 3.09
C ARG A 74 0.55 9.43 2.03
N THR A 75 1.19 8.53 1.28
CA THR A 75 0.54 7.71 0.26
C THR A 75 -0.03 6.42 0.85
N CYS A 76 0.80 5.60 1.50
CA CYS A 76 0.38 4.28 1.99
C CYS A 76 0.24 4.18 3.52
N GLY A 77 0.56 5.24 4.26
CA GLY A 77 0.46 5.25 5.73
C GLY A 77 1.48 4.40 6.48
N ALA A 78 2.55 3.92 5.82
CA ALA A 78 3.64 3.21 6.51
C ALA A 78 4.26 4.09 7.61
N TYR A 79 4.54 3.50 8.77
CA TYR A 79 5.19 4.13 9.91
C TYR A 79 5.90 3.05 10.74
N PRO A 80 7.14 3.29 11.22
CA PRO A 80 8.00 4.42 10.90
C PRO A 80 8.60 4.30 9.49
N ILE A 81 9.15 5.41 8.95
CA ILE A 81 9.86 5.43 7.64
C ILE A 81 11.22 6.09 7.72
#